data_AF-A0A1H6TKM4-F1
#
_entry.id   AF-A0A1H6TKM4-F1
#
_cell.length_a   1.000
_cell.length_b   1.000
_cell.length_c   1.000
_cell.angle_alpha   90.00
_cell.angle_beta   90.00
_cell.angle_gamma   90.00
#
_symmetry.space_group_name_H-M   'P 1'
#
loop_
_entity.id
_entity.type
_entity.pdbx_description
1 polymer ?
#
loop_
_entity_poly.entity_id
_entity_poly.type
_entity_poly.pdbx_seq_one_letter_code
_entity_poly.pdbx_strand_id
1 'polypeptide(L)'
;MNRIRANSGKLFHELLVRCLAEQHQPTAEEIDLIAGKIWHESHGARTGQPWPDVARGSDAHRQMIEAAMMALNPPALSGAALR
;
A
#
# COMPACT_ATOMS: atom_id res chain seq x y z
N MET A 1 -11.43 18.54 9.21
CA MET A 1 -11.07 17.25 8.56
C MET A 1 -9.55 17.11 8.58
N ASN A 2 -8.93 16.48 9.60
CA ASN A 2 -7.45 16.35 9.65
C ASN A 2 -6.93 15.16 10.49
N ARG A 3 -7.78 14.42 11.22
CA ARG A 3 -7.34 13.29 12.07
C ARG A 3 -7.07 11.99 11.30
N ILE A 4 -7.78 11.75 10.19
CA ILE A 4 -7.61 10.53 9.39
C ILE A 4 -6.24 10.54 8.66
N ARG A 5 -5.76 11.72 8.25
CA ARG A 5 -4.49 11.91 7.52
C ARG A 5 -3.24 11.58 8.36
N ALA A 6 -3.23 11.96 9.62
CA ALA A 6 -2.09 11.68 10.51
C ALA A 6 -2.01 10.20 10.89
N ASN A 7 -3.15 9.51 10.96
CA ASN A 7 -3.23 8.13 11.41
C ASN A 7 -2.84 7.13 10.31
N SER A 8 -3.18 7.41 9.04
CA SER A 8 -2.86 6.53 7.91
C SER A 8 -1.35 6.46 7.62
N GLY A 9 -0.60 7.55 7.81
CA GLY A 9 0.86 7.55 7.68
C GLY A 9 1.55 6.70 8.74
N LYS A 10 1.11 6.83 10.00
CA LYS A 10 1.61 6.03 11.12
C LYS A 10 1.32 4.54 10.93
N LEU A 11 0.11 4.22 10.50
CA LEU A 11 -0.34 2.84 10.28
C LEU A 11 0.40 2.17 9.12
N PHE A 12 0.68 2.90 8.03
CA PHE A 12 1.56 2.40 6.96
C PHE A 12 2.97 2.10 7.47
N HIS A 13 3.55 3.01 8.26
CA HIS A 13 4.89 2.83 8.80
C HIS A 13 4.97 1.63 9.75
N GLU A 14 4.01 1.48 10.66
CA GLU A 14 3.94 0.34 11.60
C GLU A 14 3.79 -0.98 10.84
N LEU A 15 2.91 -1.04 9.84
CA LEU A 15 2.72 -2.24 9.04
C LEU A 15 3.97 -2.59 8.23
N LEU A 16 4.64 -1.59 7.64
CA LEU A 16 5.87 -1.78 6.89
C LEU A 16 7.00 -2.31 7.79
N VAL A 17 7.14 -1.79 9.02
CA VAL A 17 8.10 -2.31 10.00
C VAL A 17 7.75 -3.74 10.39
N ARG A 18 6.48 -4.07 10.66
CA ARG A 18 6.06 -5.44 10.99
C ARG A 18 6.35 -6.41 9.85
N CYS A 19 6.05 -6.06 8.61
CA CYS A 19 6.33 -6.92 7.46
C CYS A 19 7.82 -7.17 7.27
N LEU A 20 8.65 -6.11 7.40
CA LEU A 20 10.09 -6.20 7.14
C LEU A 20 10.90 -6.78 8.31
N ALA A 21 10.61 -6.37 9.54
CA ALA A 21 11.38 -6.76 10.73
C ALA A 21 10.86 -8.03 11.38
N GLU A 22 9.54 -8.24 11.38
CA GLU A 22 8.89 -9.37 12.06
C GLU A 22 8.51 -10.50 11.09
N GLN A 23 8.83 -10.36 9.80
CA GLN A 23 8.42 -11.29 8.73
C GLN A 23 6.90 -11.52 8.70
N HIS A 24 6.14 -10.50 9.11
CA HIS A 24 4.68 -10.55 9.08
C HIS A 24 4.21 -10.62 7.63
N GLN A 25 3.42 -11.65 7.30
CA GLN A 25 2.75 -11.73 6.02
C GLN A 25 1.51 -10.83 6.05
N PRO A 26 1.45 -9.75 5.23
CA PRO A 26 0.32 -8.83 5.28
C PRO A 26 -0.98 -9.51 4.86
N THR A 27 -2.07 -9.21 5.57
CA THR A 27 -3.41 -9.73 5.23
C THR A 27 -3.99 -9.01 4.01
N ALA A 28 -5.05 -9.57 3.43
CA ALA A 28 -5.77 -8.92 2.32
C ALA A 28 -6.33 -7.54 2.71
N GLU A 29 -6.77 -7.38 3.95
CA GLU A 29 -7.29 -6.11 4.49
C GLU A 29 -6.17 -5.08 4.67
N GLU A 30 -5.01 -5.51 5.15
CA GLU A 30 -3.82 -4.67 5.29
C GLU A 30 -3.32 -4.19 3.91
N ILE A 31 -3.31 -5.08 2.91
CA ILE A 31 -2.97 -4.75 1.53
C ILE A 31 -3.97 -3.76 0.94
N ASP A 32 -5.28 -3.98 1.10
CA ASP A 32 -6.32 -3.08 0.60
C ASP A 32 -6.23 -1.69 1.24
N LEU A 33 -5.91 -1.62 2.53
CA LEU A 33 -5.70 -0.37 3.25
C LEU A 33 -4.52 0.43 2.67
N ILE A 34 -3.39 -0.24 2.39
CA ILE A 34 -2.23 0.41 1.78
C ILE A 34 -2.52 0.81 0.33
N ALA A 35 -3.21 -0.03 -0.44
CA ALA A 35 -3.62 0.29 -1.81
C ALA A 35 -4.50 1.56 -1.84
N GLY A 36 -5.44 1.69 -0.89
CA GLY A 36 -6.26 2.89 -0.76
C GLY A 36 -5.47 4.15 -0.41
N LYS A 37 -4.42 4.02 0.41
CA LYS A 37 -3.49 5.13 0.69
C LYS A 37 -2.74 5.55 -0.56
N ILE A 38 -2.16 4.60 -1.29
CA ILE A 38 -1.42 4.86 -2.54
C ILE A 38 -2.33 5.49 -3.59
N TRP A 39 -3.56 4.99 -3.73
CA TRP A 39 -4.57 5.56 -4.61
C TRP A 39 -4.86 7.02 -4.27
N HIS A 40 -5.11 7.32 -2.99
CA HIS A 40 -5.40 8.68 -2.56
C HIS A 40 -4.25 9.65 -2.83
N GLU A 41 -3.01 9.21 -2.57
CA GLU A 41 -1.80 10.02 -2.77
C GLU A 41 -1.42 10.20 -4.25
N SER A 42 -1.69 9.19 -5.09
CA SER A 42 -1.30 9.21 -6.52
C SER A 42 -2.38 9.80 -7.43
N HIS A 43 -3.65 9.44 -7.18
CA HIS A 43 -4.77 9.68 -8.09
C HIS A 43 -5.92 10.44 -7.43
N GLY A 44 -6.14 10.24 -6.12
CA GLY A 44 -7.25 10.85 -5.39
C GLY A 44 -7.26 12.39 -5.46
N ALA A 45 -6.08 13.02 -5.54
CA ALA A 45 -5.97 14.46 -5.76
C ALA A 45 -6.40 14.92 -7.17
N ARG A 46 -6.36 14.04 -8.17
CA ARG A 46 -6.68 14.34 -9.57
C ARG A 46 -8.10 13.93 -9.98
N THR A 47 -8.60 12.80 -9.48
CA THR A 47 -9.91 12.25 -9.85
C THR A 47 -11.00 12.55 -8.83
N GLY A 48 -10.63 12.81 -7.56
CA GLY A 48 -11.59 12.95 -6.46
C GLY A 48 -12.32 11.65 -6.08
N GLN A 49 -12.08 10.55 -6.79
CA GLN A 49 -12.71 9.26 -6.56
C GLN A 49 -12.08 8.59 -5.33
N PRO A 50 -12.87 8.18 -4.32
CA PRO A 50 -12.33 7.45 -3.18
C PRO A 50 -12.04 5.99 -3.57
N TRP A 51 -11.08 5.36 -2.87
CA TRP A 51 -10.64 3.99 -3.18
C TRP A 51 -11.77 2.95 -3.21
N PRO A 52 -12.73 2.93 -2.26
CA PRO A 52 -13.84 1.95 -2.29
C PRO A 52 -14.71 2.03 -3.55
N ASP A 53 -14.72 3.18 -4.23
CA ASP A 53 -15.51 3.40 -5.44
C ASP A 53 -14.72 3.00 -6.71
N VAL A 54 -13.45 2.64 -6.59
CA VAL A 54 -12.67 2.09 -7.71
C VAL A 54 -13.16 0.68 -8.00
N ALA A 55 -13.56 0.42 -9.25
CA ALA A 55 -14.10 -0.87 -9.66
C ALA A 55 -13.10 -2.01 -9.36
N ARG A 56 -13.52 -2.98 -8.54
CA ARG A 56 -12.71 -4.17 -8.24
C ARG A 56 -12.36 -4.91 -9.53
N GLY A 57 -11.10 -5.30 -9.66
CA GLY A 57 -10.58 -5.99 -10.85
C GLY A 57 -10.24 -5.08 -12.03
N SER A 58 -10.56 -3.79 -11.98
CA SER A 58 -10.07 -2.81 -12.96
C SER A 58 -8.54 -2.71 -12.95
N ASP A 59 -7.97 -2.14 -14.01
CA ASP A 59 -6.52 -1.94 -14.10
C ASP A 59 -6.00 -1.04 -12.97
N ALA A 60 -6.72 0.04 -12.67
CA ALA A 60 -6.40 0.92 -11.55
C ALA A 60 -6.42 0.15 -10.22
N HIS A 61 -7.43 -0.68 -9.99
CA HIS A 61 -7.50 -1.49 -8.78
C HIS A 61 -6.32 -2.45 -8.67
N ARG A 62 -6.02 -3.20 -9.74
CA ARG A 62 -4.90 -4.16 -9.78
C ARG A 62 -3.55 -3.48 -9.54
N GLN A 63 -3.31 -2.35 -10.19
CA GLN A 63 -2.06 -1.60 -10.05
C GLN A 63 -1.82 -1.12 -8.61
N MET A 64 -2.86 -0.64 -7.92
CA MET A 64 -2.70 -0.19 -6.52
C MET A 64 -2.48 -1.35 -5.55
N ILE A 65 -3.13 -2.50 -5.79
CA ILE A 65 -2.89 -3.72 -5.01
C ILE A 65 -1.46 -4.23 -5.23
N GLU A 66 -0.97 -4.27 -6.46
CA GLU A 66 0.41 -4.64 -6.78
C GLU A 66 1.42 -3.69 -6.13
N ALA A 67 1.17 -2.38 -6.20
CA ALA A 67 2.00 -1.39 -5.53
C ALA A 67 2.03 -1.59 -4.01
N ALA A 68 0.89 -1.88 -3.38
CA ALA A 68 0.80 -2.16 -1.96
C ALA A 68 1.59 -3.44 -1.58
N MET A 69 1.46 -4.50 -2.36
CA MET A 69 2.24 -5.74 -2.14
C MET A 69 3.74 -5.50 -2.27
N MET A 70 4.18 -4.74 -3.28
CA MET A 70 5.60 -4.40 -3.44
C MET A 70 6.13 -3.52 -2.30
N ALA A 71 5.30 -2.62 -1.75
CA ALA A 71 5.68 -1.78 -0.64
C ALA A 71 5.85 -2.56 0.68
N LEU A 72 4.98 -3.56 0.92
CA LEU A 72 4.96 -4.34 2.15
C LEU A 72 5.89 -5.55 2.11
N ASN A 73 6.09 -6.13 0.94
CA ASN A 73 6.96 -7.27 0.72
C ASN A 73 7.83 -6.99 -0.52
N PRO A 74 8.78 -6.05 -0.43
CA PRO A 74 9.69 -5.81 -1.53
C PRO A 74 10.40 -7.13 -1.82
N PRO A 75 10.44 -7.60 -3.09
CA PRO A 75 11.24 -8.76 -3.43
C PRO A 75 12.63 -8.48 -2.88
N ALA A 76 13.10 -9.36 -1.99
CA ALA A 76 14.36 -9.20 -1.27
C ALA A 76 15.34 -8.57 -2.24
N LEU A 77 15.88 -7.39 -1.89
CA LEU A 77 16.93 -6.73 -2.67
C LEU A 77 17.92 -7.81 -3.04
N SER A 78 17.79 -8.29 -4.28
CA SER A 78 18.36 -9.57 -4.63
C SER A 78 19.84 -9.38 -4.43
N GLY A 79 20.44 -10.23 -3.60
CA GLY A 79 21.88 -10.30 -3.37
C GLY A 79 22.60 -10.73 -4.65
N ALA A 80 22.47 -9.93 -5.70
CA ALA A 80 23.03 -10.10 -7.04
C ALA A 80 23.82 -8.85 -7.43
N ALA A 81 24.50 -8.22 -6.46
CA ALA A 81 25.52 -7.20 -6.70
C ALA A 81 26.78 -7.39 -5.84
N LEU A 82 26.98 -8.59 -5.29
CA LEU A 82 28.26 -9.00 -4.70
C LEU A 82 28.47 -10.50 -4.97
N ARG A 83 28.89 -10.82 -6.19
CA ARG A 83 29.78 -11.94 -6.50
C ARG A 83 30.22 -11.89 -7.96
#